data_AF-A0A2J6X8T4-F1
#
_entry.id   AF-A0A2J6X8T4-F1
#
_cell.length_a   1.000
_cell.length_b   1.000
_cell.length_c   1.000
_cell.angle_alpha   90.00
_cell.angle_beta   90.00
_cell.angle_gamma   90.00
#
_symmetry.space_group_name_H-M   'P 1'
#
loop_
_entity.id
_entity.type
_entity.pdbx_description
1 polymer ?
#
loop_
_entity_poly.entity_id
_entity_poly.type
_entity_poly.pdbx_seq_one_letter_code
_entity_poly.pdbx_strand_id
1 'polypeptide(L)'
;MIKSANYQYFWQILGETMSNPSPVWAKSIEKTGGTPLRLHEHINHALEIFNKIGQRIKGPLDEIIRLAIFCHDLGKVLPAFQICTLKNKNYSPNSPLINIPHSLFSLLLINKNKLREELSQFDIDTDTYLEFILSAIAYHHWRENFFELIVFPHTGILDFLDELDIPSKTELRKNLKEEIKQLNNLNKSWKELIDFDEEMAQGLRNGVPFSKYARPPYQLYFLPMRADINEQKLKDWILIAGFLQRADHFASFCEEGGEDTIEPEIEPVDYNTVKERVKEKIKANEDGSIWQLSKLTNHQDKNIILIAPTGYGKTEFAFLWGSDE
;
A
#
# COMPACT_ATOMS: atom_id res chain seq x y z
N MET A 1 6.74 41.82 -10.43
CA MET A 1 7.55 41.59 -11.65
C MET A 1 9.03 41.59 -11.29
N ILE A 2 9.55 40.46 -10.83
CA ILE A 2 10.93 40.03 -11.09
C ILE A 2 10.75 38.57 -11.47
N LYS A 3 10.94 38.30 -12.76
CA LYS A 3 10.72 37.00 -13.39
C LYS A 3 11.76 36.01 -12.90
N SER A 4 11.28 34.80 -12.61
CA SER A 4 11.97 33.52 -12.76
C SER A 4 13.26 33.61 -13.59
N ALA A 5 14.39 33.68 -12.91
CA ALA A 5 15.68 33.48 -13.55
C ALA A 5 15.85 31.98 -13.81
N ASN A 6 16.02 31.64 -15.09
CA ASN A 6 16.25 30.30 -15.60
C ASN A 6 17.37 29.58 -14.85
N TYR A 7 17.01 28.63 -13.98
CA TYR A 7 17.92 27.64 -13.41
C TYR A 7 18.59 26.74 -14.47
N GLN A 8 18.12 26.79 -15.72
CA GLN A 8 18.73 26.10 -16.87
C GLN A 8 20.14 26.60 -17.22
N TYR A 9 20.49 27.85 -16.91
CA TYR A 9 21.81 28.40 -17.29
C TYR A 9 22.93 28.13 -16.29
N PHE A 10 22.60 27.74 -15.05
CA PHE A 10 23.62 27.51 -14.02
C PHE A 10 24.37 26.18 -14.22
N TRP A 11 23.76 25.22 -14.90
CA TRP A 11 24.34 23.90 -15.19
C TRP A 11 25.20 23.85 -16.47
N GLN A 12 25.21 24.91 -17.28
CA GLN A 12 26.02 24.96 -18.52
C GLN A 12 27.48 25.37 -18.31
N ILE A 13 27.84 25.85 -17.11
CA ILE A 13 29.19 26.38 -16.80
C ILE A 13 30.10 25.32 -16.14
N LEU A 14 29.53 24.20 -15.68
CA LEU A 14 30.28 23.03 -15.22
C LEU A 14 30.12 21.96 -16.29
N GLY A 15 31.22 21.55 -16.94
CA GLY A 15 31.25 20.54 -18.00
C GLY A 15 30.87 19.13 -17.55
N GLU A 16 29.75 18.98 -16.84
CA GLU A 16 29.08 17.73 -16.59
C GLU A 16 28.31 17.35 -17.86
N THR A 17 28.72 16.24 -18.46
CA THR A 17 27.93 15.56 -19.48
C THR A 17 26.50 15.44 -18.98
N MET A 18 25.51 15.80 -19.81
CA MET A 18 24.09 15.55 -19.54
C MET A 18 23.93 14.04 -19.29
N SER A 19 24.00 13.65 -18.02
CA SER A 19 23.72 12.29 -17.60
C SER A 19 22.23 12.05 -17.83
N ASN A 20 21.87 10.87 -18.34
CA ASN A 20 20.46 10.52 -18.45
C ASN A 20 19.81 10.64 -17.06
N PRO A 21 18.59 11.21 -16.96
CA PRO A 21 17.92 11.37 -15.68
C PRO A 21 17.79 10.02 -14.99
N SER A 22 18.01 10.00 -13.68
CA SER A 22 17.92 8.77 -12.89
C SER A 22 16.53 8.13 -13.01
N PRO A 23 16.43 6.79 -12.96
CA PRO A 23 15.15 6.11 -12.87
C PRO A 23 14.43 6.44 -11.56
N VAL A 24 13.15 6.07 -11.47
CA VAL A 24 12.36 6.26 -10.26
C VAL A 24 12.76 5.21 -9.22
N TRP A 25 13.21 5.66 -8.06
CA TRP A 25 13.58 4.77 -6.96
C TRP A 25 12.40 4.54 -6.02
N ALA A 26 12.29 3.34 -5.46
CA ALA A 26 11.44 3.03 -4.32
C ALA A 26 12.18 3.17 -2.99
N LYS A 27 13.48 2.83 -2.98
CA LYS A 27 14.36 2.87 -1.79
C LYS A 27 15.71 3.50 -2.15
N SER A 28 16.35 4.13 -1.16
CA SER A 28 17.67 4.74 -1.33
C SER A 28 18.79 3.71 -1.24
N ILE A 29 19.96 4.07 -1.78
CA ILE A 29 21.19 3.26 -1.74
C ILE A 29 21.59 2.87 -0.31
N GLU A 30 21.44 3.82 0.63
CA GLU A 30 21.77 3.61 2.05
C GLU A 30 20.92 2.51 2.67
N LYS A 31 19.64 2.43 2.29
CA LYS A 31 18.69 1.47 2.84
C LYS A 31 18.89 0.05 2.32
N THR A 32 19.39 -0.09 1.11
CA THR A 32 19.52 -1.38 0.40
C THR A 32 20.94 -1.94 0.43
N GLY A 33 21.88 -1.26 1.09
CA GLY A 33 23.25 -1.76 1.24
C GLY A 33 24.14 -1.67 -0.01
N GLY A 34 23.80 -0.87 -1.03
CA GLY A 34 24.74 -0.57 -2.12
C GLY A 34 24.17 -0.17 -3.49
N THR A 35 22.93 -0.52 -3.80
CA THR A 35 22.27 -0.15 -5.08
C THR A 35 20.84 0.31 -4.85
N PRO A 36 20.37 1.40 -5.49
CA PRO A 36 19.00 1.86 -5.26
C PRO A 36 17.99 0.85 -5.80
N LEU A 37 16.94 0.59 -5.04
CA LEU A 37 15.81 -0.23 -5.51
C LEU A 37 14.88 0.65 -6.34
N ARG A 38 14.51 0.19 -7.53
CA ARG A 38 13.60 0.87 -8.45
C ARG A 38 12.14 0.60 -8.12
N LEU A 39 11.26 1.47 -8.61
CA LEU A 39 9.82 1.37 -8.34
C LEU A 39 9.21 0.06 -8.84
N HIS A 40 9.55 -0.36 -10.07
CA HIS A 40 8.99 -1.61 -10.61
C HIS A 40 9.48 -2.85 -9.87
N GLU A 41 10.72 -2.85 -9.36
CA GLU A 41 11.26 -3.96 -8.56
C GLU A 41 10.44 -4.11 -7.27
N HIS A 42 10.20 -3.00 -6.57
CA HIS A 42 9.38 -2.99 -5.37
C HIS A 42 7.94 -3.48 -5.61
N ILE A 43 7.29 -3.02 -6.69
CA ILE A 43 5.95 -3.46 -7.07
C ILE A 43 5.95 -4.97 -7.38
N ASN A 44 6.96 -5.48 -8.10
CA ASN A 44 7.10 -6.92 -8.38
C ASN A 44 7.25 -7.71 -7.07
N HIS A 45 8.12 -7.27 -6.15
CA HIS A 45 8.30 -7.94 -4.86
C HIS A 45 7.00 -7.99 -4.07
N ALA A 46 6.26 -6.88 -3.96
CA ALA A 46 4.97 -6.86 -3.28
C ALA A 46 3.94 -7.81 -3.92
N LEU A 47 3.89 -7.88 -5.26
CA LEU A 47 3.03 -8.82 -5.98
C LEU A 47 3.45 -10.28 -5.75
N GLU A 48 4.75 -10.56 -5.69
CA GLU A 48 5.29 -11.90 -5.41
C GLU A 48 4.98 -12.34 -3.98
N ILE A 49 5.13 -11.45 -3.00
CA ILE A 49 4.69 -11.71 -1.63
C ILE A 49 3.19 -11.97 -1.59
N PHE A 50 2.38 -11.16 -2.29
CA PHE A 50 0.94 -11.40 -2.37
C PHE A 50 0.60 -12.76 -3.00
N ASN A 51 1.34 -13.23 -4.00
CA ASN A 51 1.15 -14.59 -4.53
C ASN A 51 1.35 -15.68 -3.47
N LYS A 52 2.26 -15.46 -2.53
CA LYS A 52 2.54 -16.41 -1.44
C LYS A 52 1.45 -16.39 -0.37
N ILE A 53 1.05 -15.20 0.10
CA ILE A 53 0.10 -15.04 1.23
C ILE A 53 -1.38 -14.96 0.81
N GLY A 54 -1.64 -14.69 -0.47
CA GLY A 54 -2.98 -14.46 -1.02
C GLY A 54 -3.70 -15.73 -1.46
N GLN A 55 -3.13 -16.92 -1.28
CA GLN A 55 -3.67 -18.18 -1.81
C GLN A 55 -5.11 -18.50 -1.37
N ARG A 56 -5.51 -17.97 -0.21
CA ARG A 56 -6.87 -18.15 0.35
C ARG A 56 -7.88 -17.13 -0.19
N ILE A 57 -7.42 -16.08 -0.86
CA ILE A 57 -8.27 -15.10 -1.53
C ILE A 57 -8.81 -15.73 -2.82
N LYS A 58 -10.13 -15.62 -3.01
CA LYS A 58 -10.83 -16.23 -4.14
C LYS A 58 -11.65 -15.20 -4.90
N GLY A 59 -11.90 -15.51 -6.18
CA GLY A 59 -12.77 -14.69 -7.03
C GLY A 59 -12.17 -13.32 -7.35
N PRO A 60 -13.02 -12.31 -7.62
CA PRO A 60 -12.58 -10.98 -8.03
C PRO A 60 -11.61 -10.29 -7.07
N LEU A 61 -11.66 -10.64 -5.78
CA LEU A 61 -10.89 -9.95 -4.75
C LEU A 61 -9.37 -10.08 -4.93
N ASP A 62 -8.88 -11.20 -5.51
CA ASP A 62 -7.46 -11.39 -5.82
C ASP A 62 -6.95 -10.31 -6.79
N GLU A 63 -7.64 -10.12 -7.91
CA GLU A 63 -7.28 -9.10 -8.90
C GLU A 63 -7.44 -7.68 -8.35
N ILE A 64 -8.47 -7.43 -7.53
CA ILE A 64 -8.68 -6.13 -6.88
C ILE A 64 -7.50 -5.77 -5.95
N ILE A 65 -6.99 -6.74 -5.19
CA ILE A 65 -5.81 -6.54 -4.35
C ILE A 65 -4.57 -6.28 -5.22
N ARG A 66 -4.40 -7.02 -6.31
CA ARG A 66 -3.29 -6.81 -7.26
C ARG A 66 -3.31 -5.41 -7.87
N LEU A 67 -4.48 -4.91 -8.25
CA LEU A 67 -4.65 -3.54 -8.73
C LEU A 67 -4.28 -2.50 -7.65
N ALA A 68 -4.65 -2.74 -6.39
CA ALA A 68 -4.25 -1.88 -5.28
C ALA A 68 -2.72 -1.89 -5.07
N ILE A 69 -2.08 -3.06 -5.08
CA ILE A 69 -0.62 -3.22 -4.98
C ILE A 69 0.10 -2.53 -6.15
N PHE A 70 -0.39 -2.70 -7.37
CA PHE A 70 0.20 -2.05 -8.54
C PHE A 70 0.18 -0.52 -8.43
N CYS A 71 -0.90 0.05 -7.91
CA CYS A 71 -1.12 1.49 -7.85
C CYS A 71 -0.60 2.18 -6.57
N HIS A 72 -0.27 1.44 -5.50
CA HIS A 72 -0.11 2.05 -4.17
C HIS A 72 0.99 3.11 -4.09
N ASP A 73 2.05 2.91 -4.86
CA ASP A 73 3.30 3.65 -4.74
C ASP A 73 3.66 4.49 -5.96
N LEU A 74 2.71 4.69 -6.88
CA LEU A 74 2.90 5.54 -8.05
C LEU A 74 3.38 6.94 -7.65
N GLY A 75 2.94 7.43 -6.49
CA GLY A 75 3.33 8.73 -5.96
C GLY A 75 4.80 8.85 -5.55
N LYS A 76 5.57 7.76 -5.48
CA LYS A 76 7.03 7.83 -5.28
C LYS A 76 7.73 8.53 -6.44
N VAL A 77 7.09 8.71 -7.59
CA VAL A 77 7.58 9.51 -8.72
C VAL A 77 7.75 11.00 -8.40
N LEU A 78 7.20 11.49 -7.29
CA LEU A 78 7.29 12.90 -6.88
C LEU A 78 8.73 13.41 -6.82
N PRO A 79 9.04 14.61 -7.36
CA PRO A 79 10.38 15.20 -7.27
C PRO A 79 10.87 15.36 -5.83
N ALA A 80 10.02 15.87 -4.94
CA ALA A 80 10.34 15.97 -3.52
C ALA A 80 10.66 14.61 -2.88
N PHE A 81 9.94 13.55 -3.26
CA PHE A 81 10.20 12.21 -2.74
C PHE A 81 11.55 11.68 -3.26
N GLN A 82 11.76 11.72 -4.58
CA GLN A 82 13.00 11.26 -5.20
C GLN A 82 14.23 12.02 -4.70
N ILE A 83 14.20 13.36 -4.73
CA ILE A 83 15.36 14.20 -4.47
C ILE A 83 15.57 14.40 -2.96
N CYS A 84 14.52 14.75 -2.22
CA CYS A 84 14.66 15.09 -0.80
C CYS A 84 14.65 13.86 0.10
N THR A 85 13.80 12.86 -0.20
CA THR A 85 13.68 11.64 0.64
C THR A 85 14.71 10.60 0.25
N LEU A 86 14.75 10.20 -1.03
CA LEU A 86 15.64 9.12 -1.51
C LEU A 86 17.04 9.59 -1.90
N LYS A 87 17.29 10.90 -1.90
CA LYS A 87 18.56 11.52 -2.32
C LYS A 87 18.96 11.18 -3.76
N ASN A 88 17.98 10.94 -4.63
CA ASN A 88 18.15 10.73 -6.07
C ASN A 88 18.43 12.08 -6.77
N LYS A 89 19.64 12.63 -6.59
CA LYS A 89 19.99 14.01 -6.99
C LYS A 89 19.90 14.29 -8.50
N ASN A 90 19.99 13.25 -9.33
CA ASN A 90 19.94 13.36 -10.79
C ASN A 90 18.55 13.04 -11.35
N TYR A 91 17.51 13.02 -10.50
CA TYR A 91 16.14 12.79 -10.91
C TYR A 91 15.56 14.02 -11.64
N SER A 92 14.73 13.76 -12.65
CA SER A 92 13.97 14.78 -13.40
C SER A 92 12.52 14.30 -13.55
N PRO A 93 11.50 15.16 -13.37
CA PRO A 93 11.60 16.59 -13.11
C PRO A 93 12.12 16.89 -11.69
N ASN A 94 12.74 18.04 -11.51
CA ASN A 94 13.36 18.46 -10.23
C ASN A 94 12.50 19.44 -9.41
N SER A 95 11.26 19.68 -9.85
CA SER A 95 10.29 20.60 -9.25
C SER A 95 8.88 20.06 -9.49
N PRO A 96 7.90 20.31 -8.60
CA PRO A 96 8.01 21.01 -7.32
C PRO A 96 8.67 20.16 -6.21
N LEU A 97 9.40 20.83 -5.30
CA LEU A 97 10.04 20.21 -4.13
C LEU A 97 9.17 20.32 -2.86
N ILE A 98 7.85 20.33 -3.05
CA ILE A 98 6.86 20.36 -1.97
C ILE A 98 6.53 18.91 -1.55
N ASN A 99 6.64 18.62 -0.26
CA ASN A 99 6.46 17.28 0.27
C ASN A 99 4.97 16.96 0.47
N ILE A 100 4.41 16.18 -0.45
CA ILE A 100 3.09 15.55 -0.31
C ILE A 100 3.30 14.06 0.00
N PRO A 101 2.53 13.45 0.92
CA PRO A 101 2.61 12.01 1.14
C PRO A 101 2.41 11.25 -0.18
N HIS A 102 3.35 10.38 -0.54
CA HIS A 102 3.29 9.64 -1.80
C HIS A 102 2.02 8.81 -1.91
N SER A 103 1.51 8.26 -0.81
CA SER A 103 0.27 7.48 -0.78
C SER A 103 -0.95 8.28 -1.26
N LEU A 104 -1.04 9.56 -0.90
CA LEU A 104 -2.10 10.45 -1.37
C LEU A 104 -1.85 10.92 -2.80
N PHE A 105 -0.60 11.22 -3.15
CA PHE A 105 -0.25 11.63 -4.50
C PHE A 105 -0.40 10.49 -5.52
N SER A 106 -0.26 9.23 -5.12
CA SER A 106 -0.57 8.07 -5.95
C SER A 106 -1.97 8.16 -6.54
N LEU A 107 -2.96 8.70 -5.80
CA LEU A 107 -4.33 8.83 -6.29
C LEU A 107 -4.47 9.81 -7.46
N LEU A 108 -3.62 10.83 -7.53
CA LEU A 108 -3.59 11.80 -8.65
C LEU A 108 -2.95 11.20 -9.91
N LEU A 109 -2.36 10.02 -9.83
CA LEU A 109 -1.65 9.34 -10.93
C LEU A 109 -2.41 8.10 -11.44
N ILE A 110 -3.64 7.90 -10.96
CA ILE A 110 -4.50 6.78 -11.34
C ILE A 110 -5.58 7.29 -12.31
N ASN A 111 -5.63 6.69 -13.49
CA ASN A 111 -6.75 6.83 -14.40
C ASN A 111 -7.97 6.07 -13.84
N LYS A 112 -8.81 6.77 -13.07
CA LYS A 112 -10.00 6.18 -12.43
C LYS A 112 -11.00 5.60 -13.42
N ASN A 113 -11.11 6.15 -14.62
CA ASN A 113 -12.02 5.61 -15.65
C ASN A 113 -11.53 4.24 -16.11
N LYS A 114 -10.23 4.09 -16.35
CA LYS A 114 -9.63 2.80 -16.68
C LYS A 114 -9.68 1.81 -15.53
N LEU A 115 -9.45 2.26 -14.30
CA LEU A 115 -9.61 1.40 -13.13
C LEU A 115 -11.07 0.93 -12.98
N ARG A 116 -12.05 1.82 -13.21
CA ARG A 116 -13.47 1.46 -13.24
C ARG A 116 -13.78 0.46 -14.35
N GLU A 117 -13.22 0.61 -15.54
CA GLU A 117 -13.36 -0.35 -16.66
C GLU A 117 -12.85 -1.73 -16.26
N GLU A 118 -11.67 -1.85 -15.64
CA GLU A 118 -11.13 -3.13 -15.16
C GLU A 118 -12.05 -3.76 -14.11
N LEU A 119 -12.58 -2.97 -13.17
CA LEU A 119 -13.47 -3.45 -12.12
C LEU A 119 -14.86 -3.86 -12.65
N SER A 120 -15.34 -3.22 -13.72
CA SER A 120 -16.63 -3.54 -14.34
C SER A 120 -16.68 -4.90 -15.04
N GLN A 121 -15.52 -5.55 -15.22
CA GLN A 121 -15.43 -6.91 -15.76
C GLN A 121 -15.89 -7.96 -14.74
N PHE A 122 -15.97 -7.60 -13.46
CA PHE A 122 -16.45 -8.46 -12.39
C PHE A 122 -17.91 -8.16 -12.05
N ASP A 123 -18.64 -9.19 -11.62
CA ASP A 123 -20.01 -9.04 -11.10
C ASP A 123 -19.97 -8.50 -9.64
N ILE A 124 -19.59 -7.22 -9.50
CA ILE A 124 -19.41 -6.52 -8.22
C ILE A 124 -19.97 -5.09 -8.29
N ASP A 125 -20.10 -4.46 -7.14
CA ASP A 125 -20.39 -3.02 -7.05
C ASP A 125 -19.16 -2.18 -7.41
N THR A 126 -18.98 -1.91 -8.69
CA THR A 126 -17.77 -1.27 -9.24
C THR A 126 -17.38 0.00 -8.51
N ASP A 127 -18.31 0.91 -8.23
CA ASP A 127 -18.00 2.20 -7.59
C ASP A 127 -17.58 2.02 -6.13
N THR A 128 -18.21 1.09 -5.40
CA THR A 128 -17.79 0.78 -4.02
C THR A 128 -16.37 0.20 -3.97
N TYR A 129 -16.04 -0.76 -4.85
CA TYR A 129 -14.70 -1.36 -4.85
C TYR A 129 -13.64 -0.40 -5.40
N LEU A 130 -13.98 0.49 -6.32
CA LEU A 130 -13.11 1.60 -6.73
C LEU A 130 -12.75 2.47 -5.51
N GLU A 131 -13.75 2.85 -4.70
CA GLU A 131 -13.52 3.61 -3.46
C GLU A 131 -12.65 2.85 -2.46
N PHE A 132 -12.83 1.53 -2.33
CA PHE A 132 -12.00 0.70 -1.45
C PHE A 132 -10.54 0.65 -1.89
N ILE A 133 -10.26 0.50 -3.19
CA ILE A 133 -8.90 0.54 -3.73
C ILE A 133 -8.26 1.90 -3.47
N LEU A 134 -8.94 2.99 -3.83
CA LEU A 134 -8.41 4.35 -3.62
C LEU A 134 -8.15 4.61 -2.12
N SER A 135 -9.01 4.11 -1.25
CA SER A 135 -8.84 4.24 0.21
C SER A 135 -7.67 3.40 0.72
N ALA A 136 -7.53 2.15 0.26
CA ALA A 136 -6.40 1.30 0.63
C ALA A 136 -5.06 1.94 0.21
N ILE A 137 -5.00 2.49 -1.01
CA ILE A 137 -3.83 3.21 -1.52
C ILE A 137 -3.57 4.49 -0.72
N ALA A 138 -4.58 5.32 -0.48
CA ALA A 138 -4.38 6.58 0.24
C ALA A 138 -3.78 6.37 1.65
N TYR A 139 -4.19 5.28 2.30
CA TYR A 139 -3.99 5.05 3.74
C TYR A 139 -3.09 3.85 4.07
N HIS A 140 -2.34 3.29 3.10
CA HIS A 140 -1.37 2.22 3.39
C HIS A 140 -0.24 2.66 4.33
N HIS A 141 0.03 3.97 4.43
CA HIS A 141 0.86 4.56 5.47
C HIS A 141 0.10 5.65 6.25
N TRP A 142 -0.63 5.26 7.29
CA TRP A 142 -1.26 6.24 8.18
C TRP A 142 -0.22 7.02 9.00
N ARG A 143 -0.33 8.35 9.03
CA ARG A 143 0.56 9.24 9.79
C ARG A 143 -0.24 10.16 10.71
N GLU A 144 0.39 10.65 11.78
CA GLU A 144 -0.29 11.51 12.77
C GLU A 144 -0.90 12.78 12.15
N ASN A 145 -0.22 13.39 11.17
CA ASN A 145 -0.67 14.60 10.49
C ASN A 145 -1.70 14.36 9.36
N PHE A 146 -2.11 13.11 9.10
CA PHE A 146 -3.06 12.83 8.02
C PHE A 146 -4.43 13.44 8.28
N PHE A 147 -4.86 13.53 9.53
CA PHE A 147 -6.18 14.08 9.85
C PHE A 147 -6.37 15.48 9.26
N GLU A 148 -5.41 16.38 9.50
CA GLU A 148 -5.47 17.75 8.98
C GLU A 148 -5.44 17.77 7.46
N LEU A 149 -4.57 16.97 6.86
CA LEU A 149 -4.34 16.91 5.42
C LEU A 149 -5.55 16.38 4.64
N ILE A 150 -6.35 15.48 5.23
CA ILE A 150 -7.46 14.82 4.53
C ILE A 150 -8.83 15.42 4.84
N VAL A 151 -8.97 16.16 5.94
CA VAL A 151 -10.24 16.79 6.35
C VAL A 151 -10.36 18.22 5.83
N PHE A 152 -9.26 18.96 5.77
CA PHE A 152 -9.26 20.38 5.41
C PHE A 152 -8.55 20.63 4.07
N PRO A 153 -8.94 21.68 3.33
CA PRO A 153 -8.11 22.21 2.26
C PRO A 153 -6.73 22.59 2.81
N HIS A 154 -5.67 21.97 2.29
CA HIS A 154 -4.32 22.17 2.80
C HIS A 154 -3.51 23.01 1.81
N THR A 155 -2.96 24.13 2.27
CA THR A 155 -2.23 25.09 1.42
C THR A 155 -1.06 24.43 0.69
N GLY A 156 -0.31 23.55 1.34
CA GLY A 156 0.78 22.83 0.68
C GLY A 156 0.35 21.96 -0.52
N ILE A 157 -0.89 21.44 -0.55
CA ILE A 157 -1.41 20.73 -1.73
C ILE A 157 -1.69 21.73 -2.84
N LEU A 158 -2.29 22.88 -2.50
CA LEU A 158 -2.59 23.94 -3.47
C LEU A 158 -1.30 24.47 -4.11
N ASP A 159 -0.32 24.83 -3.28
CA ASP A 159 0.99 25.31 -3.71
C ASP A 159 1.67 24.28 -4.63
N PHE A 160 1.63 23.00 -4.26
CA PHE A 160 2.14 21.91 -5.09
C PHE A 160 1.42 21.84 -6.45
N LEU A 161 0.08 21.86 -6.46
CA LEU A 161 -0.70 21.74 -7.69
C LEU A 161 -0.55 22.97 -8.59
N ASP A 162 -0.28 24.14 -8.04
CA ASP A 162 -0.04 25.37 -8.78
C ASP A 162 1.38 25.43 -9.37
N GLU A 163 2.37 24.88 -8.67
CA GLU A 163 3.74 24.73 -9.17
C GLU A 163 3.90 23.57 -10.18
N LEU A 164 3.03 22.56 -10.13
CA LEU A 164 3.11 21.38 -11.01
C LEU A 164 2.58 21.69 -12.42
N ASP A 165 3.50 22.15 -13.28
CA ASP A 165 3.21 22.52 -14.66
C ASP A 165 2.99 21.32 -15.61
N ILE A 166 2.51 21.62 -16.83
CA ILE A 166 2.19 20.59 -17.85
C ILE A 166 3.43 19.77 -18.28
N PRO A 167 4.60 20.39 -18.53
CA PRO A 167 5.83 19.64 -18.78
C PRO A 167 6.16 18.64 -17.67
N SER A 168 6.12 19.08 -16.40
CA SER A 168 6.42 18.22 -15.26
C SER A 168 5.44 17.05 -15.16
N LYS A 169 4.13 17.30 -15.30
CA LYS A 169 3.12 16.23 -15.34
C LYS A 169 3.39 15.21 -16.44
N THR A 170 3.78 15.68 -17.62
CA THR A 170 4.12 14.82 -18.76
C THR A 170 5.34 13.96 -18.47
N GLU A 171 6.36 14.53 -17.82
CA GLU A 171 7.58 13.82 -17.45
C GLU A 171 7.35 12.79 -16.33
N LEU A 172 6.60 13.14 -15.28
CA LEU A 172 6.19 12.18 -14.23
C LEU A 172 5.47 10.97 -14.83
N ARG A 173 4.50 11.22 -15.72
CA ARG A 173 3.78 10.15 -16.41
C ARG A 173 4.69 9.31 -17.29
N LYS A 174 5.64 9.92 -17.99
CA LYS A 174 6.64 9.21 -18.79
C LYS A 174 7.51 8.31 -17.91
N ASN A 175 8.03 8.83 -16.80
CA ASN A 175 8.87 8.09 -15.87
C ASN A 175 8.15 6.86 -15.32
N LEU A 176 6.90 7.03 -14.86
CA LEU A 176 6.07 5.90 -14.41
C LEU A 176 5.84 4.87 -15.52
N LYS A 177 5.52 5.31 -16.74
CA LYS A 177 5.32 4.40 -17.88
C LYS A 177 6.59 3.64 -18.24
N GLU A 178 7.76 4.23 -18.11
CA GLU A 178 9.03 3.52 -18.33
C GLU A 178 9.34 2.50 -17.23
N GLU A 179 9.06 2.82 -15.96
CA GLU A 179 9.18 1.84 -14.86
C GLU A 179 8.22 0.67 -15.06
N ILE A 180 6.94 0.95 -15.34
CA ILE A 180 5.90 -0.07 -15.43
C ILE A 180 6.10 -1.00 -16.63
N LYS A 181 6.78 -0.56 -17.70
CA LYS A 181 7.19 -1.44 -18.80
C LYS A 181 8.14 -2.56 -18.37
N GLN A 182 8.87 -2.38 -17.27
CA GLN A 182 9.83 -3.36 -16.75
C GLN A 182 9.20 -4.38 -15.79
N LEU A 183 7.90 -4.24 -15.47
CA LEU A 183 7.21 -5.21 -14.61
C LEU A 183 7.11 -6.58 -15.29
N ASN A 184 7.34 -7.63 -14.51
CA ASN A 184 7.22 -9.01 -14.99
C ASN A 184 5.74 -9.35 -15.17
N ASN A 185 5.41 -10.11 -16.20
CA ASN A 185 4.04 -10.60 -16.45
C ASN A 185 2.95 -9.51 -16.47
N LEU A 186 3.30 -8.28 -16.88
CA LEU A 186 2.37 -7.17 -16.81
C LEU A 186 1.14 -7.41 -17.71
N ASN A 187 -0.05 -7.32 -17.10
CA ASN A 187 -1.29 -7.22 -17.85
C ASN A 187 -1.27 -5.93 -18.70
N LYS A 188 -1.50 -6.06 -20.01
CA LYS A 188 -1.44 -4.93 -20.94
C LYS A 188 -2.37 -3.78 -20.53
N SER A 189 -3.52 -4.09 -19.92
CA SER A 189 -4.47 -3.07 -19.44
C SER A 189 -3.91 -2.20 -18.31
N TRP A 190 -3.04 -2.75 -17.46
CA TRP A 190 -2.51 -2.01 -16.30
C TRP A 190 -1.64 -0.81 -16.69
N LYS A 191 -1.02 -0.82 -17.88
CA LYS A 191 -0.30 0.36 -18.41
C LYS A 191 -1.22 1.57 -18.63
N GLU A 192 -2.49 1.34 -18.89
CA GLU A 192 -3.50 2.38 -19.13
C GLU A 192 -4.02 3.01 -17.83
N LEU A 193 -3.73 2.39 -16.68
CA LEU A 193 -4.09 2.92 -15.36
C LEU A 193 -3.25 4.14 -14.97
N ILE A 194 -2.13 4.41 -15.65
CA ILE A 194 -1.25 5.54 -15.34
C ILE A 194 -1.67 6.76 -16.14
N ASP A 195 -2.36 7.70 -15.48
CA ASP A 195 -2.60 9.03 -16.02
C ASP A 195 -2.82 10.05 -14.91
N PHE A 196 -2.63 11.33 -15.20
CA PHE A 196 -2.85 12.38 -14.22
C PHE A 196 -4.35 12.72 -14.11
N ASP A 197 -4.92 12.60 -12.91
CA ASP A 197 -6.33 12.91 -12.65
C ASP A 197 -6.54 14.42 -12.49
N GLU A 198 -6.75 15.10 -13.63
CA GLU A 198 -7.00 16.54 -13.67
C GLU A 198 -8.31 16.94 -12.96
N GLU A 199 -9.31 16.05 -12.90
CA GLU A 199 -10.57 16.33 -12.22
C GLU A 199 -10.38 16.35 -10.70
N MET A 200 -9.68 15.36 -10.14
CA MET A 200 -9.28 15.38 -8.74
C MET A 200 -8.39 16.59 -8.44
N ALA A 201 -7.39 16.87 -9.27
CA ALA A 201 -6.52 18.03 -9.08
C ALA A 201 -7.32 19.34 -9.04
N GLN A 202 -8.28 19.52 -9.95
CA GLN A 202 -9.12 20.72 -9.96
C GLN A 202 -10.04 20.81 -8.75
N GLY A 203 -10.61 19.69 -8.29
CA GLY A 203 -11.44 19.71 -7.10
C GLY A 203 -10.63 19.98 -5.83
N LEU A 204 -9.43 19.44 -5.70
CA LEU A 204 -8.48 19.81 -4.62
C LEU A 204 -8.17 21.31 -4.66
N ARG A 205 -7.91 21.90 -5.84
CA ARG A 205 -7.73 23.36 -6.00
C ARG A 205 -8.95 24.15 -5.54
N ASN A 206 -10.14 23.62 -5.76
CA ASN A 206 -11.41 24.23 -5.34
C ASN A 206 -11.75 23.98 -3.86
N GLY A 207 -10.85 23.34 -3.10
CA GLY A 207 -11.02 23.09 -1.66
C GLY A 207 -11.83 21.84 -1.32
N VAL A 208 -12.00 20.89 -2.26
CA VAL A 208 -12.53 19.57 -1.92
C VAL A 208 -11.45 18.81 -1.13
N PRO A 209 -11.74 18.29 0.07
CA PRO A 209 -10.73 17.62 0.88
C PRO A 209 -10.47 16.18 0.39
N PHE A 210 -9.25 15.65 0.63
CA PHE A 210 -8.87 14.29 0.19
C PHE A 210 -9.81 13.19 0.67
N SER A 211 -10.41 13.35 1.86
CA SER A 211 -11.40 12.40 2.40
C SER A 211 -12.64 12.21 1.52
N LYS A 212 -12.90 13.11 0.55
CA LYS A 212 -13.96 12.95 -0.46
C LYS A 212 -13.55 12.09 -1.64
N TYR A 213 -12.26 11.90 -1.87
CA TYR A 213 -11.71 11.05 -2.93
C TYR A 213 -11.31 9.67 -2.44
N ALA A 214 -10.98 9.56 -1.15
CA ALA A 214 -10.63 8.31 -0.48
C ALA A 214 -11.25 8.30 0.91
N ARG A 215 -12.06 7.28 1.22
CA ARG A 215 -12.76 7.14 2.49
C ARG A 215 -11.77 6.74 3.59
N PRO A 216 -11.58 7.54 4.66
CA PRO A 216 -10.65 7.17 5.72
C PRO A 216 -11.15 5.93 6.49
N PRO A 217 -10.32 4.89 6.67
CA PRO A 217 -10.72 3.66 7.37
C PRO A 217 -10.55 3.75 8.90
N TYR A 218 -9.75 4.71 9.38
CA TYR A 218 -9.39 4.83 10.79
C TYR A 218 -10.14 5.95 11.49
N GLN A 219 -10.01 6.03 12.82
CA GLN A 219 -10.59 7.04 13.70
C GLN A 219 -12.12 7.04 13.80
N LEU A 220 -12.62 7.31 15.01
CA LEU A 220 -14.06 7.36 15.28
C LEU A 220 -14.76 8.49 14.52
N TYR A 221 -14.05 9.58 14.21
CA TYR A 221 -14.56 10.72 13.45
C TYR A 221 -15.14 10.31 12.09
N PHE A 222 -14.54 9.33 11.41
CA PHE A 222 -14.96 8.86 10.09
C PHE A 222 -15.94 7.68 10.13
N LEU A 223 -16.43 7.27 11.31
CA LEU A 223 -17.45 6.21 11.41
C LEU A 223 -18.72 6.50 10.60
N PRO A 224 -19.29 7.72 10.60
CA PRO A 224 -20.49 8.01 9.82
C PRO A 224 -20.29 7.78 8.32
N MET A 225 -19.08 7.99 7.81
CA MET A 225 -18.74 7.76 6.41
C MET A 225 -18.72 6.28 6.04
N ARG A 226 -18.78 5.35 7.00
CA ARG A 226 -18.74 3.90 6.76
C ARG A 226 -20.04 3.19 7.15
N ALA A 227 -21.01 3.95 7.65
CA ALA A 227 -22.24 3.41 8.23
C ALA A 227 -23.15 2.71 7.20
N ASP A 228 -22.98 3.02 5.91
CA ASP A 228 -23.72 2.46 4.79
C ASP A 228 -23.09 1.20 4.20
N ILE A 229 -21.85 0.86 4.60
CA ILE A 229 -21.14 -0.33 4.10
C ILE A 229 -21.66 -1.57 4.83
N ASN A 230 -22.16 -2.55 4.06
CA ASN A 230 -22.57 -3.83 4.62
C ASN A 230 -21.37 -4.67 5.10
N GLU A 231 -21.63 -5.65 5.96
CA GLU A 231 -20.58 -6.43 6.62
C GLU A 231 -19.64 -7.15 5.62
N GLN A 232 -20.17 -7.71 4.53
CA GLN A 232 -19.35 -8.41 3.54
C GLN A 232 -18.42 -7.45 2.81
N LYS A 233 -18.93 -6.31 2.34
CA LYS A 233 -18.12 -5.27 1.70
C LYS A 233 -17.06 -4.70 2.65
N LEU A 234 -17.40 -4.56 3.93
CA LEU A 234 -16.44 -4.12 4.95
C LEU A 234 -15.32 -5.14 5.14
N LYS A 235 -15.64 -6.44 5.16
CA LYS A 235 -14.63 -7.52 5.18
C LYS A 235 -13.73 -7.44 3.95
N ASP A 236 -14.31 -7.29 2.76
CA ASP A 236 -13.53 -7.17 1.52
C ASP A 236 -12.60 -5.96 1.56
N TRP A 237 -13.08 -4.80 2.04
CA TRP A 237 -12.23 -3.62 2.20
C TRP A 237 -11.07 -3.84 3.19
N ILE A 238 -11.34 -4.52 4.31
CA ILE A 238 -10.32 -4.91 5.30
C ILE A 238 -9.27 -5.82 4.64
N LEU A 239 -9.70 -6.79 3.83
CA LEU A 239 -8.79 -7.68 3.11
C LEU A 239 -7.98 -6.93 2.06
N ILE A 240 -8.59 -6.02 1.29
CA ILE A 240 -7.90 -5.19 0.29
C ILE A 240 -6.79 -4.36 0.95
N ALA A 241 -7.13 -3.60 2.00
CA ALA A 241 -6.17 -2.77 2.71
C ALA A 241 -5.12 -3.62 3.45
N GLY A 242 -5.53 -4.70 4.10
CA GLY A 242 -4.67 -5.55 4.90
C GLY A 242 -3.64 -6.32 4.07
N PHE A 243 -4.03 -6.93 2.95
CA PHE A 243 -3.10 -7.63 2.07
C PHE A 243 -2.15 -6.66 1.37
N LEU A 244 -2.61 -5.48 0.94
CA LEU A 244 -1.74 -4.43 0.44
C LEU A 244 -0.65 -4.08 1.45
N GLN A 245 -1.04 -3.74 2.68
CA GLN A 245 -0.09 -3.35 3.74
C GLN A 245 0.86 -4.49 4.11
N ARG A 246 0.37 -5.73 4.25
CA ARG A 246 1.21 -6.90 4.54
C ARG A 246 2.25 -7.12 3.44
N ALA A 247 1.83 -7.08 2.18
CA ALA A 247 2.71 -7.29 1.03
C ALA A 247 3.78 -6.20 0.90
N ASP A 248 3.38 -4.92 0.96
CA ASP A 248 4.30 -3.77 0.90
C ASP A 248 5.31 -3.80 2.08
N HIS A 249 4.82 -3.93 3.31
CA HIS A 249 5.70 -3.91 4.48
C HIS A 249 6.68 -5.08 4.50
N PHE A 250 6.26 -6.28 4.09
CA PHE A 250 7.15 -7.43 4.03
C PHE A 250 8.17 -7.31 2.89
N ALA A 251 7.75 -6.87 1.70
CA ALA A 251 8.68 -6.59 0.60
C ALA A 251 9.72 -5.54 1.03
N SER A 252 9.26 -4.45 1.64
CA SER A 252 10.12 -3.41 2.22
C SER A 252 11.12 -3.95 3.25
N PHE A 253 10.72 -4.92 4.06
CA PHE A 253 11.60 -5.55 5.06
C PHE A 253 12.71 -6.38 4.39
N CYS A 254 12.37 -7.23 3.41
CA CYS A 254 13.35 -8.02 2.66
C CYS A 254 14.36 -7.14 1.92
N GLU A 255 13.89 -6.07 1.28
CA GLU A 255 14.70 -5.11 0.52
C GLU A 255 15.73 -4.37 1.39
N GLU A 256 15.42 -4.13 2.67
CA GLU A 256 16.30 -3.43 3.61
C GLU A 256 17.21 -4.40 4.40
N GLY A 257 16.74 -5.62 4.65
CA GLY A 257 17.43 -6.63 5.46
C GLY A 257 18.39 -7.54 4.68
N GLY A 258 18.25 -7.64 3.35
CA GLY A 258 19.01 -8.58 2.53
C GLY A 258 18.63 -10.06 2.76
N GLU A 259 17.44 -10.31 3.33
CA GLU A 259 16.93 -11.62 3.68
C GLU A 259 15.87 -12.07 2.65
N ASP A 260 16.31 -12.45 1.46
CA ASP A 260 15.43 -12.93 0.36
C ASP A 260 14.85 -14.34 0.62
N THR A 261 15.24 -14.99 1.72
CA THR A 261 14.92 -16.41 2.01
C THR A 261 13.82 -16.61 3.05
N ILE A 262 13.26 -15.53 3.60
CA ILE A 262 12.20 -15.63 4.62
C ILE A 262 10.86 -15.78 3.91
N GLU A 263 10.13 -16.84 4.27
CA GLU A 263 8.77 -17.03 3.80
C GLU A 263 7.82 -16.04 4.51
N PRO A 264 6.94 -15.34 3.76
CA PRO A 264 6.06 -14.30 4.31
C PRO A 264 4.92 -14.87 5.17
N GLU A 265 4.68 -16.17 5.07
CA GLU A 265 3.66 -16.87 5.85
C GLU A 265 4.18 -18.26 6.20
N ILE A 266 3.98 -18.64 7.46
CA ILE A 266 4.33 -19.96 7.98
C ILE A 266 3.03 -20.71 8.15
N GLU A 267 2.92 -21.89 7.52
CA GLU A 267 1.73 -22.73 7.67
C GLU A 267 1.51 -23.07 9.15
N PRO A 268 0.26 -23.01 9.64
CA PRO A 268 -0.05 -23.41 10.99
C PRO A 268 0.32 -24.88 11.21
N VAL A 269 0.80 -25.15 12.43
CA VAL A 269 1.13 -26.52 12.85
C VAL A 269 -0.18 -27.29 13.01
N ASP A 270 -0.18 -28.57 12.63
CA ASP A 270 -1.35 -29.43 12.74
C ASP A 270 -1.89 -29.51 14.18
N TYR A 271 -3.22 -29.57 14.31
CA TYR A 271 -3.89 -29.54 15.61
C TYR A 271 -3.41 -30.63 16.57
N ASN A 272 -3.15 -31.84 16.06
CA ASN A 272 -2.72 -32.96 16.90
C ASN A 272 -1.32 -32.74 17.46
N THR A 273 -0.38 -32.25 16.64
CA THR A 273 0.97 -31.90 17.09
C THR A 273 0.92 -30.77 18.12
N VAL A 274 0.10 -29.73 17.90
CA VAL A 274 -0.07 -28.65 18.88
C VAL A 274 -0.64 -29.21 20.19
N LYS A 275 -1.68 -30.05 20.12
CA LYS A 275 -2.31 -30.71 21.26
C LYS A 275 -1.32 -31.53 22.08
N GLU A 276 -0.51 -32.38 21.46
CA GLU A 276 0.48 -33.17 22.17
C GLU A 276 1.54 -32.28 22.84
N ARG A 277 2.04 -31.25 22.14
CA ARG A 277 2.98 -30.27 22.74
C ARG A 277 2.39 -29.56 23.95
N VAL A 278 1.12 -29.16 23.88
CA VAL A 278 0.41 -28.53 25.01
C VAL A 278 0.28 -29.52 26.18
N LYS A 279 -0.14 -30.76 25.90
CA LYS A 279 -0.30 -31.82 26.90
C LYS A 279 1.01 -32.11 27.64
N GLU A 280 2.11 -32.22 26.90
CA GLU A 280 3.46 -32.37 27.46
C GLU A 280 3.86 -31.16 28.33
N LYS A 281 3.63 -29.94 27.83
CA LYS A 281 4.02 -28.70 28.51
C LYS A 281 3.33 -28.53 29.87
N ILE A 282 2.04 -28.87 29.94
CA ILE A 282 1.24 -28.77 31.17
C ILE A 282 1.22 -30.06 31.99
N LYS A 283 1.89 -31.13 31.52
CA LYS A 283 1.95 -32.46 32.16
C LYS A 283 0.57 -33.05 32.42
N ALA A 284 -0.33 -32.93 31.45
CA ALA A 284 -1.68 -33.48 31.54
C ALA A 284 -1.68 -34.98 31.19
N ASN A 285 -2.33 -35.79 32.03
CA ASN A 285 -2.42 -37.25 31.81
C ASN A 285 -3.49 -37.62 30.78
N GLU A 286 -4.51 -36.77 30.63
CA GLU A 286 -5.66 -37.02 29.75
C GLU A 286 -6.22 -35.70 29.20
N ASP A 287 -6.84 -35.78 28.03
CA ASP A 287 -7.34 -34.59 27.32
C ASP A 287 -8.43 -33.86 28.11
N GLY A 288 -9.22 -34.59 28.91
CA GLY A 288 -10.27 -34.04 29.76
C GLY A 288 -9.76 -33.07 30.84
N SER A 289 -8.47 -33.16 31.20
CA SER A 289 -7.82 -32.25 32.14
C SER A 289 -7.31 -30.95 31.50
N ILE A 290 -7.36 -30.85 30.16
CA ILE A 290 -6.89 -29.70 29.40
C ILE A 290 -8.08 -28.78 29.09
N TRP A 291 -8.23 -27.73 29.89
CA TRP A 291 -9.37 -26.82 29.76
C TRP A 291 -9.43 -26.13 28.37
N GLN A 292 -8.29 -25.94 27.70
CA GLN A 292 -8.25 -25.35 26.36
C GLN A 292 -9.03 -26.21 25.35
N LEU A 293 -8.84 -27.53 25.38
CA LEU A 293 -9.50 -28.46 24.46
C LEU A 293 -11.02 -28.45 24.66
N SER A 294 -11.48 -28.44 25.91
CA SER A 294 -12.91 -28.42 26.22
C SER A 294 -13.58 -27.10 25.85
N LYS A 295 -12.85 -25.99 25.87
CA LYS A 295 -13.34 -24.70 25.39
C LYS A 295 -13.38 -24.62 23.87
N LEU A 296 -12.42 -25.22 23.17
CA LEU A 296 -12.34 -25.11 21.70
C LEU A 296 -13.46 -25.85 20.96
N THR A 297 -14.01 -26.93 21.54
CA THR A 297 -14.95 -27.84 20.85
C THR A 297 -16.16 -27.15 20.20
N ASN A 298 -16.51 -25.92 20.62
CA ASN A 298 -17.66 -25.16 20.09
C ASN A 298 -17.31 -23.75 19.56
N HIS A 299 -16.01 -23.46 19.38
CA HIS A 299 -15.51 -22.13 19.04
C HIS A 299 -14.47 -22.07 17.92
N GLN A 300 -14.16 -23.19 17.26
CA GLN A 300 -13.19 -23.25 16.15
C GLN A 300 -13.60 -22.36 14.96
N ASP A 301 -14.89 -22.16 14.74
CA ASP A 301 -15.45 -21.38 13.62
C ASP A 301 -15.75 -19.91 13.98
N LYS A 302 -15.29 -19.42 15.15
CA LYS A 302 -15.69 -18.12 15.70
C LYS A 302 -14.49 -17.24 15.99
N ASN A 303 -14.67 -15.94 15.85
CA ASN A 303 -13.73 -14.94 16.37
C ASN A 303 -13.78 -14.94 17.91
N ILE A 304 -12.67 -15.25 18.59
CA ILE A 304 -12.61 -15.36 20.05
C ILE A 304 -11.82 -14.20 20.67
N ILE A 305 -12.41 -13.54 21.68
CA ILE A 305 -11.67 -12.69 22.62
C ILE A 305 -11.47 -13.50 23.91
N LEU A 306 -10.26 -14.04 24.10
CA LEU A 306 -9.91 -14.80 25.30
C LEU A 306 -9.36 -13.88 26.39
N ILE A 307 -10.06 -13.79 27.53
CA ILE A 307 -9.63 -13.03 28.71
C ILE A 307 -9.23 -14.02 29.81
N ALA A 308 -7.94 -14.03 30.16
CA ALA A 308 -7.43 -14.82 31.29
C ALA A 308 -6.15 -14.20 31.88
N PRO A 309 -5.80 -14.46 33.16
CA PRO A 309 -4.56 -13.96 33.76
C PRO A 309 -3.29 -14.54 33.11
N THR A 310 -2.13 -13.95 33.42
CA THR A 310 -0.83 -14.47 32.95
C THR A 310 -0.58 -15.88 33.51
N GLY A 311 0.00 -16.76 32.68
CA GLY A 311 0.27 -18.16 33.07
C GLY A 311 -0.91 -19.12 32.94
N TYR A 312 -2.12 -18.66 32.60
CA TYR A 312 -3.30 -19.52 32.44
C TYR A 312 -3.30 -20.36 31.15
N GLY A 313 -2.30 -20.21 30.29
CA GLY A 313 -2.20 -20.98 29.04
C GLY A 313 -2.93 -20.36 27.84
N LYS A 314 -2.99 -19.02 27.76
CA LYS A 314 -3.63 -18.29 26.66
C LYS A 314 -2.92 -18.51 25.31
N THR A 315 -1.59 -18.61 25.33
CA THR A 315 -0.78 -18.82 24.13
C THR A 315 -1.04 -20.20 23.55
N GLU A 316 -1.09 -21.22 24.41
CA GLU A 316 -1.44 -22.59 24.04
C GLU A 316 -2.86 -22.68 23.49
N PHE A 317 -3.82 -21.96 24.09
CA PHE A 317 -5.16 -21.84 23.54
C PHE A 317 -5.15 -21.23 22.13
N ALA A 318 -4.39 -20.15 21.91
CA ALA A 318 -4.31 -19.49 20.61
C ALA A 318 -3.71 -20.41 19.53
N PHE A 319 -2.65 -21.17 19.85
CA PHE A 319 -2.07 -22.15 18.92
C PHE A 319 -3.04 -23.29 18.59
N LEU A 320 -3.82 -23.77 19.57
CA LEU A 320 -4.84 -24.79 19.35
C LEU A 320 -6.08 -24.26 18.61
N TRP A 321 -6.37 -22.97 18.73
CA TRP A 321 -7.47 -22.32 18.03
C TRP A 321 -7.14 -22.12 16.55
N GLY A 322 -5.94 -21.61 16.24
CA GLY A 322 -5.49 -21.34 14.87
C GLY A 322 -4.80 -22.52 14.17
N SER A 323 -4.75 -23.70 14.79
CA SER A 323 -4.24 -24.90 14.13
C SER A 323 -5.26 -25.45 13.13
N ASP A 324 -4.78 -25.96 12.00
CA ASP A 324 -5.59 -26.40 10.85
C ASP A 324 -6.35 -25.27 10.11
N GLU A 325 -6.09 -23.99 10.42
CA GLU A 325 -6.67 -22.84 9.70
C GLU A 325 -5.99 -22.54 8.36
#